data_AF-A0A835VPI2-F1
#
_entry.id   AF-A0A835VPI2-F1
#
_cell.length_a   1.000
_cell.length_b   1.000
_cell.length_c   1.000
_cell.angle_alpha   90.00
_cell.angle_beta   90.00
_cell.angle_gamma   90.00
#
_symmetry.space_group_name_H-M   'P 1'
#
loop_
_entity.id
_entity.type
_entity.pdbx_description
1 polymer ?
#
loop_
_entity_poly.entity_id
_entity_poly.type
_entity_poly.pdbx_seq_one_letter_code
_entity_poly.pdbx_strand_id
1 'polypeptide(L)'
;MRLLYTLIEKTFDPDLLYNKIVHYYVDKKGFSKEKSNKIAQNVIKREHERRKCKNFQCGHSLDDHIRNVDTCLILNCVCRKFVK
;
A
#
# COMPACT_ATOMS: atom_id res chain seq x y z
N MET A 1 7.92 -26.44 -14.91
CA MET A 1 8.36 -25.02 -15.08
C MET A 1 7.65 -24.17 -14.05
N ARG A 2 8.38 -23.61 -13.08
CA ARG A 2 7.82 -22.69 -12.07
C ARG A 2 8.00 -21.28 -12.64
N LEU A 3 6.93 -20.66 -13.10
CA LEU A 3 6.94 -19.25 -13.52
C LEU A 3 7.32 -18.42 -12.29
N LEU A 4 8.56 -17.91 -12.26
CA LEU A 4 9.00 -16.91 -11.29
C LEU A 4 8.32 -15.60 -11.67
N TYR A 5 7.05 -15.45 -11.32
CA TYR A 5 6.40 -14.15 -11.33
C TYR A 5 7.18 -13.24 -10.37
N THR A 6 7.89 -12.26 -10.91
CA THR A 6 8.33 -11.08 -10.17
C THR A 6 7.08 -10.42 -9.61
N LEU A 7 6.74 -10.70 -8.35
CA LEU A 7 5.57 -10.16 -7.66
C LEU A 7 5.83 -8.69 -7.29
N ILE A 8 5.79 -7.81 -8.29
CA ILE A 8 5.60 -6.38 -8.06
C ILE A 8 4.21 -6.23 -7.42
N GLU A 9 4.09 -5.47 -6.33
CA GLU A 9 2.78 -5.21 -5.73
C GLU A 9 1.83 -4.62 -6.78
N LYS A 10 0.57 -5.08 -6.76
CA LYS A 10 -0.46 -4.34 -7.48
C LYS A 10 -0.51 -2.94 -6.89
N THR A 11 -0.41 -1.95 -7.78
CA THR A 11 -0.50 -0.53 -7.46
C THR A 11 -1.68 -0.28 -6.54
N PHE A 12 -1.42 0.42 -5.44
CA PHE A 12 -2.45 0.82 -4.51
C PHE A 12 -3.16 2.06 -5.06
N ASP A 13 -4.47 1.94 -5.33
CA ASP A 13 -5.31 3.08 -5.68
C ASP A 13 -6.12 3.52 -4.45
N PRO A 14 -5.69 4.57 -3.73
CA PRO A 14 -6.36 5.04 -2.53
C PRO A 14 -7.74 5.65 -2.84
N ASP A 15 -7.94 6.25 -4.00
CA ASP A 15 -9.19 6.90 -4.38
C ASP A 15 -10.27 5.85 -4.70
N LEU A 16 -9.90 4.81 -5.44
CA LEU A 16 -10.79 3.68 -5.71
C LEU A 16 -11.21 2.97 -4.41
N LEU A 17 -10.26 2.75 -3.49
CA LEU A 17 -10.56 2.13 -2.20
C LEU A 17 -11.44 3.06 -1.33
N TYR A 18 -11.13 4.36 -1.30
CA TYR A 18 -11.92 5.35 -0.58
C TYR A 18 -13.38 5.34 -1.05
N ASN A 19 -13.60 5.43 -2.35
CA ASN A 19 -14.94 5.45 -2.95
C ASN A 19 -15.69 4.16 -2.62
N LYS A 20 -15.06 2.99 -2.75
CA LYS A 20 -15.69 1.70 -2.38
C LYS A 20 -16.13 1.67 -0.93
N ILE A 21 -15.31 2.19 0.00
CA ILE A 21 -15.65 2.22 1.43
C ILE A 21 -16.82 3.17 1.67
N VAL A 22 -16.77 4.38 1.13
CA VAL A 22 -17.85 5.36 1.31
C VAL A 22 -19.17 4.82 0.79
N HIS A 23 -19.20 4.30 -0.45
CA HIS A 23 -20.40 3.69 -1.02
C HIS A 23 -20.91 2.52 -0.17
N TYR A 24 -20.02 1.63 0.28
CA TYR A 24 -20.45 0.52 1.13
C TYR A 24 -21.12 0.99 2.43
N TYR A 25 -20.53 1.95 3.14
CA TYR A 25 -21.09 2.40 4.42
C TYR A 25 -22.34 3.29 4.26
N VAL A 26 -22.42 4.08 3.19
CA VAL A 26 -23.63 4.86 2.89
C VAL A 26 -24.75 3.92 2.43
N ASP A 27 -24.51 3.14 1.39
CA ASP A 27 -25.57 2.39 0.69
C ASP A 27 -25.97 1.11 1.42
N LYS A 28 -25.01 0.44 2.10
CA LYS A 28 -25.27 -0.85 2.78
C LYS A 28 -25.43 -0.74 4.28
N LYS A 29 -24.87 0.30 4.91
CA LYS A 29 -24.95 0.48 6.38
C LYS A 29 -25.78 1.68 6.79
N GLY A 30 -26.24 2.52 5.85
CA GLY A 30 -27.06 3.70 6.15
C GLY A 30 -26.31 4.75 6.97
N PHE A 31 -24.97 4.77 6.93
CA PHE A 31 -24.20 5.75 7.67
C PHE A 31 -24.25 7.11 6.98
N SER A 32 -24.10 8.18 7.77
CA SER A 32 -23.91 9.51 7.20
C SER A 32 -22.65 9.56 6.35
N LYS A 33 -22.66 10.46 5.35
CA LYS A 33 -21.49 10.70 4.50
C LYS A 33 -20.26 11.08 5.31
N GLU A 34 -20.41 11.92 6.33
CA GLU A 34 -19.31 12.33 7.21
C GLU A 34 -18.69 11.15 7.97
N LYS A 35 -19.52 10.28 8.56
CA LYS A 35 -19.05 9.10 9.28
C LYS A 35 -18.34 8.13 8.33
N SER A 36 -18.90 7.93 7.14
CA SER A 36 -18.33 7.06 6.11
C SER A 36 -16.98 7.58 5.60
N ASN A 37 -16.87 8.90 5.38
CA ASN A 37 -15.62 9.55 5.02
C ASN A 37 -14.53 9.36 6.07
N LYS A 38 -14.86 9.56 7.37
CA LYS A 38 -13.91 9.33 8.48
C LYS A 38 -13.42 7.87 8.51
N ILE A 39 -14.32 6.91 8.29
CA ILE A 39 -13.94 5.49 8.21
C ILE A 39 -13.00 5.25 7.03
N ALA A 40 -13.34 5.75 5.84
CA ALA A 40 -12.53 5.58 4.64
C ALA A 40 -11.13 6.17 4.83
N GLN A 41 -10.99 7.40 5.33
CA GLN A 41 -9.70 8.02 5.63
C GLN A 41 -8.85 7.17 6.58
N ASN A 42 -9.45 6.65 7.66
CA ASN A 42 -8.75 5.79 8.62
C ASN A 42 -8.31 4.46 8.03
N VAL A 43 -9.05 3.91 7.06
CA VAL A 43 -8.66 2.68 6.36
C VAL A 43 -7.55 2.97 5.36
N ILE A 44 -7.66 4.03 4.56
CA ILE A 44 -6.61 4.43 3.60
C ILE A 44 -5.28 4.67 4.33
N LYS A 45 -5.30 5.40 5.45
CA LYS A 45 -4.09 5.63 6.25
C LYS A 45 -3.46 4.31 6.72
N ARG A 46 -4.27 3.37 7.21
CA ARG A 46 -3.78 2.05 7.66
C ARG A 46 -3.19 1.22 6.52
N GLU A 47 -3.82 1.23 5.35
CA GLU A 47 -3.31 0.53 4.16
C GLU A 47 -2.03 1.15 3.64
N HIS A 48 -1.92 2.48 3.66
CA HIS A 48 -0.69 3.17 3.30
C HIS A 48 0.48 2.80 4.23
N GLU A 49 0.24 2.71 5.55
CA GLU A 49 1.29 2.27 6.48
C GLU A 49 1.66 0.79 6.30
N ARG A 50 0.70 -0.09 5.99
CA ARG A 50 0.97 -1.50 5.70
C ARG A 50 1.82 -1.70 4.44
N ARG A 51 1.67 -0.79 3.47
CA ARG A 51 2.39 -0.77 2.20
C ARG A 51 3.70 0.01 2.24
N LYS A 52 4.14 0.44 3.43
CA LYS A 52 5.50 0.98 3.61
C LYS A 52 6.49 -0.12 3.95
N CYS A 53 7.74 0.11 3.57
CA CYS A 53 8.87 -0.68 4.02
C CYS A 53 8.89 -0.76 5.56
N LYS A 54 9.00 -1.98 6.10
CA LYS A 54 9.15 -2.19 7.55
C LYS A 54 10.55 -1.89 8.08
N ASN A 55 11.52 -1.68 7.18
CA ASN A 55 12.79 -1.11 7.60
C ASN A 55 12.57 0.37 7.96
N PHE A 56 12.69 0.68 9.25
CA PHE A 56 12.53 2.03 9.81
C PHE A 56 13.45 3.06 9.13
N GLN A 57 14.53 2.61 8.48
CA GLN A 57 15.46 3.47 7.76
C GLN A 57 15.13 3.65 6.25
N CYS A 58 14.31 2.80 5.58
CA CYS A 58 13.89 3.02 4.17
C CYS A 58 12.63 3.91 4.12
N GLY A 59 11.57 3.55 4.86
CA GLY A 59 10.31 4.30 4.86
C GLY A 59 9.56 4.44 3.52
N HIS A 60 10.13 3.94 2.40
CA HIS A 60 9.53 4.01 1.06
C HIS A 60 8.38 3.03 0.88
N SER A 61 7.60 3.19 -0.20
CA SER A 61 6.52 2.27 -0.54
C SER A 61 7.08 0.90 -0.93
N LEU A 62 6.36 -0.17 -0.62
CA LEU A 62 6.67 -1.52 -1.10
C LEU A 62 6.56 -1.65 -2.62
N ASP A 63 5.86 -0.73 -3.29
CA ASP A 63 5.87 -0.63 -4.76
C ASP A 63 7.27 -0.29 -5.29
N ASP A 64 8.09 0.40 -4.49
CA ASP A 64 9.50 0.70 -4.79
C ASP A 64 10.44 -0.45 -4.39
N HIS A 65 9.93 -1.65 -4.06
CA HIS A 65 10.72 -2.81 -3.65
C HIS A 65 10.62 -4.01 -4.59
N ILE A 66 11.74 -4.71 -4.73
CA ILE A 66 11.75 -6.09 -5.22
C ILE A 66 11.51 -7.02 -4.02
N ARG A 67 10.26 -7.46 -3.83
CA ARG A 67 9.80 -8.26 -2.67
C ARG A 67 10.61 -9.53 -2.39
N ASN A 68 11.11 -10.22 -3.40
CA ASN A 68 11.83 -11.48 -3.20
C ASN A 68 13.22 -11.31 -2.55
N VAL A 69 13.75 -10.09 -2.55
CA VAL A 69 15.11 -9.78 -2.07
C VAL A 69 15.14 -8.57 -1.14
N ASP A 70 13.97 -8.10 -0.69
CA ASP A 70 13.80 -6.95 0.22
C ASP A 70 14.66 -5.73 -0.16
N THR A 71 14.76 -5.44 -1.46
CA THR A 71 15.64 -4.39 -1.99
C THR A 71 14.81 -3.20 -2.49
N CYS A 72 14.98 -1.99 -1.91
CA CYS A 72 14.39 -0.75 -2.47
C CYS A 72 15.12 -0.43 -3.80
N LEU A 73 14.36 0.02 -4.81
CA LEU A 73 14.82 0.49 -6.11
C LEU A 73 15.39 1.92 -6.05
N ILE A 74 15.13 2.63 -4.96
CA ILE A 74 15.67 3.98 -4.70
C ILE A 74 17.18 3.90 -4.50
N LEU A 75 17.93 4.63 -5.34
CA LEU A 75 19.39 4.58 -5.43
C LEU A 75 20.10 4.80 -4.08
N ASN A 76 19.57 5.69 -3.25
CA ASN A 76 20.17 6.10 -1.96
C ASN A 76 19.50 5.43 -0.75
N CYS A 77 18.75 4.33 -0.94
CA CYS A 77 18.19 3.60 0.20
C CYS A 77 19.25 2.72 0.90
N VAL A 78 19.27 2.77 2.23
CA VAL A 78 20.05 1.87 3.11
C VAL A 78 19.68 0.39 3.01
N CYS A 79 18.48 0.09 2.54
CA CYS A 79 17.93 -1.24 2.34
C CYS A 79 18.28 -1.85 0.97
N ARG A 80 18.97 -1.09 0.13
CA ARG A 80 19.32 -1.48 -1.24
C ARG A 80 20.40 -2.55 -1.20
N LYS A 81 20.16 -3.72 -1.81
CA LYS A 81 21.10 -4.85 -1.87
C LYS A 81 21.33 -5.31 -3.32
N PHE A 82 21.70 -4.39 -4.21
CA PHE A 82 22.31 -4.83 -5.46
C PHE A 82 23.73 -5.25 -5.11
N VAL A 83 24.04 -6.53 -5.32
CA VAL A 83 25.36 -7.11 -5.08
C VAL A 83 26.40 -6.22 -5.79
N LYS A 84 27.47 -5.87 -5.07
CA LYS A 84 28.61 -5.12 -5.62
C LYS A 84 29.28 -5.88 -6.75
#